data_AF-A0A6N6JXI7-F1
#
_entry.id   AF-A0A6N6JXI7-F1
#
_cell.length_a   1.000
_cell.length_b   1.000
_cell.length_c   1.000
_cell.angle_alpha   90.00
_cell.angle_beta   90.00
_cell.angle_gamma   90.00
#
_symmetry.space_group_name_H-M   'P 1'
#
loop_
_entity.id
_entity.type
_entity.pdbx_description
1 polymer ?
#
loop_
_entity_poly.entity_id
_entity_poly.type
_entity_poly.pdbx_seq_one_letter_code
_entity_poly.pdbx_strand_id
1 'polypeptide(L)'
;MRPLLLALLCCGSLLAQERSYESAFGENTLARCDVILHATASAVRKSLGGAISVDLTVQDVIWGEEKAREVKLIYTDKTLLKERESVEGLFALKVMAGQGYSPVGRPVVLSDSDGERSSKFAVCRAFIELEQQAAGEERLKAFEDLLAYHLSLGGYPGRNAAVELMLWVARKPGHVTRERFDRFKALLAASSQALDNRTRQDVQLALQGMVETRLKNDCFREARRGKAKADRVKAVTQLAEFVKDYPRAFVEADAKLADALAKECQDGATARTALEDIASEIRRELRARQIEEEARRAEEEERVRHAQGDK
;
A
#
# COMPACT_ATOMS: atom_id res chain seq x y z
N MET A 1 4.32 4.88 24.79
CA MET A 1 3.54 5.67 23.80
C MET A 1 4.38 6.33 22.70
N ARG A 2 5.67 6.63 22.88
CA ARG A 2 6.55 7.17 21.82
C ARG A 2 6.98 6.24 20.66
N PRO A 3 7.06 4.89 20.77
CA PRO A 3 7.43 4.05 19.62
C PRO A 3 6.29 3.86 18.59
N LEU A 4 5.04 4.13 18.98
CA LEU A 4 3.87 4.06 18.08
C LEU A 4 3.83 5.23 17.09
N LEU A 5 4.39 6.39 17.47
CA LEU A 5 4.45 7.59 16.65
C LEU A 5 5.50 7.51 15.53
N LEU A 6 6.57 6.72 15.70
CA LEU A 6 7.57 6.49 14.65
C LEU A 6 7.08 5.51 13.57
N ALA A 7 6.31 4.48 13.94
CA ALA A 7 5.67 3.58 12.97
C ALA A 7 4.65 4.31 12.08
N LEU A 8 3.96 5.32 12.63
CA LEU A 8 3.02 6.18 11.89
C LEU A 8 3.73 7.12 10.89
N LEU A 9 4.98 7.52 11.15
CA LEU A 9 5.77 8.35 10.22
C LEU A 9 6.35 7.53 9.06
N CYS A 10 6.70 6.25 9.28
CA CYS A 10 7.21 5.37 8.22
C CYS A 10 6.12 4.84 7.27
N CYS A 11 4.87 4.72 7.73
CA CYS A 11 3.74 4.39 6.84
C CYS A 11 3.28 5.58 5.99
N GLY A 12 3.77 6.79 6.28
CA GLY A 12 3.38 8.02 5.57
C GLY A 12 3.69 7.99 4.08
N SER A 13 4.79 7.33 3.68
CA SER A 13 5.18 7.20 2.26
C SER A 13 4.23 6.29 1.49
N LEU A 14 3.79 5.16 2.07
CA LEU A 14 2.83 4.25 1.46
C LEU A 14 1.44 4.90 1.36
N LEU A 15 1.01 5.62 2.40
CA LEU A 15 -0.26 6.37 2.39
C LEU A 15 -0.23 7.60 1.48
N ALA A 16 0.93 8.23 1.26
CA ALA A 16 1.07 9.30 0.27
C ALA A 16 0.93 8.75 -1.17
N GLN A 17 1.45 7.54 -1.40
CA GLN A 17 1.29 6.80 -2.66
C GLN A 17 -0.17 6.45 -2.94
N GLU A 18 -1.01 6.18 -1.93
CA GLU A 18 -2.47 5.93 -2.04
C GLU A 18 -3.16 6.98 -2.95
N ARG A 19 -2.77 8.25 -2.83
CA ARG A 19 -3.37 9.36 -3.61
C ARG A 19 -3.09 9.30 -5.12
N SER A 20 -2.14 8.48 -5.54
CA SER A 20 -1.77 8.31 -6.96
C SER A 20 -2.47 7.14 -7.65
N TYR A 21 -3.10 6.24 -6.89
CA TYR A 21 -3.78 5.05 -7.43
C TYR A 21 -5.28 5.29 -7.59
N GLU A 22 -5.88 4.60 -8.55
CA GLU A 22 -7.33 4.40 -8.56
C GLU A 22 -7.77 3.69 -7.27
N SER A 23 -9.02 3.89 -6.87
CA SER A 23 -9.55 3.27 -5.66
C SER A 23 -9.43 1.75 -5.73
N ALA A 24 -8.70 1.16 -4.78
CA ALA A 24 -8.75 -0.27 -4.53
C ALA A 24 -10.03 -0.54 -3.72
N PHE A 25 -11.05 -1.11 -4.37
CA PHE A 25 -12.36 -1.37 -3.77
C PHE A 25 -12.37 -2.45 -2.66
N GLY A 26 -11.31 -2.60 -1.88
CA GLY A 26 -11.25 -3.50 -0.72
C GLY A 26 -11.64 -2.85 0.61
N GLU A 27 -11.26 -3.50 1.72
CA GLU A 27 -11.56 -3.11 3.11
C GLU A 27 -11.30 -1.61 3.34
N ASN A 28 -10.20 -1.09 2.78
CA ASN A 28 -9.74 0.28 3.02
C ASN A 28 -10.65 1.36 2.44
N THR A 29 -11.20 1.13 1.26
CA THR A 29 -12.13 2.05 0.60
C THR A 29 -13.52 1.89 1.18
N LEU A 30 -13.97 0.64 1.35
CA LEU A 30 -15.30 0.29 1.85
C LEU A 30 -15.55 0.77 3.28
N ALA A 31 -14.54 0.75 4.15
CA ALA A 31 -14.65 1.28 5.52
C ALA A 31 -14.82 2.82 5.59
N ARG A 32 -14.68 3.53 4.47
CA ARG A 32 -14.64 5.01 4.43
C ARG A 32 -15.69 5.64 3.52
N CYS A 33 -16.25 4.89 2.57
CA CYS A 33 -17.33 5.37 1.73
C CYS A 33 -18.69 5.08 2.36
N ASP A 34 -19.71 5.83 1.93
CA ASP A 34 -21.11 5.59 2.24
C ASP A 34 -21.84 4.99 1.03
N VAL A 35 -21.32 5.22 -0.19
CA VAL A 35 -21.87 4.69 -1.44
C VAL A 35 -20.77 4.44 -2.47
N ILE A 36 -20.96 3.44 -3.34
CA ILE A 36 -20.18 3.25 -4.57
C ILE A 36 -21.14 3.36 -5.76
N LEU A 37 -20.88 4.32 -6.64
CA LEU A 37 -21.70 4.58 -7.82
C LEU A 37 -20.96 4.19 -9.09
N HIS A 38 -21.67 3.54 -10.01
CA HIS A 38 -21.35 3.63 -11.43
C HIS A 38 -22.00 4.90 -11.96
N ALA A 39 -21.17 5.88 -12.30
CA ALA A 39 -21.62 7.21 -12.71
C ALA A 39 -20.81 7.74 -13.91
N THR A 40 -21.38 8.73 -14.60
CA THR A 40 -20.62 9.60 -15.52
C THR A 40 -20.52 11.00 -14.91
N ALA A 41 -19.28 11.42 -14.65
CA ALA A 41 -18.97 12.79 -14.33
C ALA A 41 -19.10 13.66 -15.58
N SER A 42 -19.87 14.75 -15.50
CA SER A 42 -20.06 15.74 -16.59
C SER A 42 -18.72 16.29 -17.10
N ALA A 43 -18.64 16.90 -18.28
CA ALA A 43 -17.44 17.68 -18.67
C ALA A 43 -17.38 19.06 -17.98
N VAL A 44 -18.52 19.53 -17.47
CA VAL A 44 -18.67 20.87 -16.89
C VAL A 44 -18.25 20.85 -15.42
N ARG A 45 -17.27 21.71 -15.08
CA ARG A 45 -16.73 21.88 -13.72
C ARG A 45 -17.14 23.25 -13.18
N LYS A 46 -17.67 23.32 -11.96
CA LYS A 46 -18.01 24.58 -11.28
C LYS A 46 -17.01 24.84 -10.14
N SER A 47 -16.43 26.03 -10.08
CA SER A 47 -15.59 26.43 -8.94
C SER A 47 -16.47 26.82 -7.76
N LEU A 48 -16.21 26.23 -6.59
CA LEU A 48 -16.87 26.54 -5.32
C LEU A 48 -15.82 26.85 -4.26
N GLY A 49 -15.40 28.12 -4.17
CA GLY A 49 -14.61 28.61 -3.05
C GLY A 49 -13.34 27.81 -2.72
N GLY A 50 -12.59 27.37 -3.75
CA GLY A 50 -11.38 26.54 -3.59
C GLY A 50 -11.61 25.03 -3.77
N ALA A 51 -12.86 24.59 -3.91
CA ALA A 51 -13.22 23.25 -4.36
C ALA A 51 -13.78 23.28 -5.79
N ILE A 52 -13.83 22.11 -6.42
CA ILE A 52 -14.46 21.86 -7.71
C ILE A 52 -15.72 21.03 -7.46
N SER A 53 -16.84 21.47 -8.02
CA SER A 53 -18.11 20.74 -8.05
C SER A 53 -18.38 20.22 -9.45
N VAL A 54 -18.86 18.99 -9.49
CA VAL A 54 -19.18 18.25 -10.71
C VAL A 54 -20.49 17.51 -10.52
N ASP A 55 -21.34 17.57 -11.53
CA ASP A 55 -22.56 16.78 -11.56
C ASP A 55 -22.20 15.36 -12.06
N LEU A 56 -22.64 14.34 -11.30
CA LEU A 56 -22.52 12.92 -11.63
C LEU A 56 -23.89 12.40 -12.04
N THR A 57 -24.02 11.87 -13.25
CA THR A 57 -25.20 11.12 -13.68
C THR A 57 -25.04 9.67 -13.25
N VAL A 58 -25.94 9.18 -12.40
CA VAL A 58 -25.88 7.83 -11.84
C VAL A 58 -26.47 6.83 -12.84
N GLN A 59 -25.69 5.80 -13.19
CA GLN A 59 -26.19 4.66 -13.98
C GLN A 59 -26.60 3.49 -13.08
N ASP A 60 -25.80 3.17 -12.07
CA ASP A 60 -26.07 2.08 -11.14
C ASP A 60 -25.49 2.38 -9.75
N VAL A 61 -26.12 1.81 -8.72
CA VAL A 61 -25.65 1.89 -7.33
C VAL A 61 -25.08 0.53 -6.98
N ILE A 62 -23.75 0.46 -6.90
CA ILE A 62 -23.03 -0.80 -6.68
C ILE A 62 -23.02 -1.18 -5.20
N TRP A 63 -22.97 -0.18 -4.31
CA TRP A 63 -23.01 -0.36 -2.87
C TRP A 63 -23.55 0.89 -2.18
N GLY A 64 -24.26 0.73 -1.05
CA GLY A 64 -24.91 1.81 -0.32
C GLY A 64 -26.33 2.10 -0.79
N GLU A 65 -26.94 3.16 -0.26
CA GLU A 65 -28.29 3.60 -0.62
C GLU A 65 -28.24 4.99 -1.28
N GLU A 66 -28.47 5.05 -2.59
CA GLU A 66 -28.69 6.30 -3.33
C GLU A 66 -29.87 6.11 -4.30
N LYS A 67 -30.77 7.10 -4.37
CA LYS A 67 -31.98 7.06 -5.20
C LYS A 67 -32.01 8.19 -6.23
N ALA A 68 -31.17 9.21 -6.07
CA ALA A 68 -31.04 10.29 -7.01
C ALA A 68 -30.36 9.82 -8.29
N ARG A 69 -30.90 10.25 -9.44
CA ARG A 69 -30.30 10.01 -10.76
C ARG A 69 -29.12 10.94 -11.05
N GLU A 70 -29.00 12.01 -10.28
CA GLU A 70 -27.93 12.99 -10.39
C GLU A 70 -27.48 13.40 -8.99
N VAL A 71 -26.18 13.35 -8.75
CA VAL A 71 -25.56 13.73 -7.48
C VAL A 71 -24.38 14.67 -7.72
N LYS A 72 -24.00 15.47 -6.72
CA LYS A 72 -22.84 16.36 -6.84
C LYS A 72 -21.59 15.72 -6.24
N LEU A 73 -20.53 15.63 -7.02
CA LEU A 73 -19.18 15.33 -6.57
C LEU A 73 -18.43 16.63 -6.28
N ILE A 74 -17.85 16.74 -5.09
CA ILE A 74 -17.07 17.89 -4.64
C ILE A 74 -15.65 17.42 -4.26
N TYR A 75 -14.63 18.04 -4.86
CA TYR A 75 -13.23 17.66 -4.63
C TYR A 75 -12.28 18.85 -4.78
N THR A 76 -11.08 18.76 -4.22
CA THR A 76 -10.06 19.84 -4.27
C THR A 76 -8.88 19.51 -5.16
N ASP A 77 -8.59 18.22 -5.41
CA ASP A 77 -7.52 17.79 -6.29
C ASP A 77 -7.89 17.97 -7.78
N LYS A 78 -7.29 18.96 -8.44
CA LYS A 78 -7.52 19.24 -9.87
C LYS A 78 -7.16 18.07 -10.78
N THR A 79 -6.31 17.15 -10.32
CA THR A 79 -5.86 15.98 -11.11
C THR A 79 -6.75 14.75 -10.93
N LEU A 80 -7.83 14.85 -10.14
CA LEU A 80 -8.76 13.74 -9.88
C LEU A 80 -9.49 13.29 -11.15
N LEU A 81 -9.95 14.24 -11.96
CA LEU A 81 -10.69 14.02 -13.19
C LEU A 81 -10.01 14.78 -14.32
N LYS A 82 -10.05 14.21 -15.54
CA LYS A 82 -9.59 14.92 -16.74
C LYS A 82 -10.41 16.19 -16.95
N GLU A 83 -9.72 17.28 -17.27
CA GLU A 83 -10.36 18.55 -17.59
C GLU A 83 -11.11 18.45 -18.92
N ARG A 84 -12.29 19.08 -19.00
CA ARG A 84 -13.10 19.23 -20.22
C ARG A 84 -13.60 17.92 -20.85
N GLU A 85 -13.40 16.78 -20.19
CA GLU A 85 -13.92 15.49 -20.62
C GLU A 85 -14.95 14.96 -19.63
N SER A 86 -15.99 14.31 -20.16
CA SER A 86 -16.87 13.48 -19.34
C SER A 86 -16.12 12.20 -18.96
N VAL A 87 -16.25 11.76 -17.72
CA VAL A 87 -15.54 10.58 -17.21
C VAL A 87 -16.54 9.58 -16.69
N GLU A 88 -16.64 8.43 -17.35
CA GLU A 88 -17.37 7.27 -16.82
C GLU A 88 -16.47 6.48 -15.87
N GLY A 89 -17.01 6.08 -14.73
CA GLY A 89 -16.22 5.44 -13.69
C GLY A 89 -17.02 4.81 -12.58
N LEU A 90 -16.29 4.08 -11.73
CA LEU A 90 -16.75 3.69 -10.41
C LEU A 90 -16.23 4.71 -9.38
N PHE A 91 -17.15 5.28 -8.61
CA PHE A 91 -16.88 6.34 -7.65
C PHE A 91 -17.20 5.84 -6.24
N ALA A 92 -16.17 5.65 -5.41
CA ALA A 92 -16.35 5.47 -3.97
C ALA A 92 -16.50 6.83 -3.30
N LEU A 93 -17.66 7.06 -2.68
CA LEU A 93 -18.10 8.38 -2.25
C LEU A 93 -18.51 8.39 -0.78
N LYS A 94 -18.19 9.50 -0.12
CA LYS A 94 -18.60 9.80 1.25
C LYS A 94 -19.51 11.01 1.27
N VAL A 95 -20.67 10.87 1.90
CA VAL A 95 -21.68 11.92 2.05
C VAL A 95 -21.07 13.13 2.76
N MET A 96 -21.28 14.31 2.19
CA MET A 96 -20.99 15.58 2.83
C MET A 96 -22.27 16.16 3.39
N ALA A 97 -22.21 16.70 4.61
CA ALA A 97 -23.35 17.37 5.22
C ALA A 97 -23.81 18.54 4.33
N GLY A 98 -25.00 18.41 3.73
CA GLY A 98 -25.67 19.49 3.01
C GLY A 98 -25.34 19.66 1.52
N GLN A 99 -25.50 18.60 0.70
CA GLN A 99 -25.73 18.63 -0.77
C GLN A 99 -24.62 18.09 -1.71
N GLY A 100 -23.84 17.09 -1.29
CA GLY A 100 -22.96 16.39 -2.23
C GLY A 100 -22.14 15.28 -1.60
N TYR A 101 -21.24 14.74 -2.41
CA TYR A 101 -20.33 13.66 -2.09
C TYR A 101 -18.89 14.11 -2.24
N SER A 102 -18.04 13.61 -1.36
CA SER A 102 -16.58 13.69 -1.49
C SER A 102 -16.02 12.35 -1.96
N PRO A 103 -14.99 12.33 -2.82
CA PRO A 103 -14.34 11.09 -3.23
C PRO A 103 -13.52 10.51 -2.08
N VAL A 104 -13.60 9.19 -1.87
CA VAL A 104 -12.76 8.46 -0.89
C VAL A 104 -11.38 8.11 -1.47
N GLY A 105 -11.26 8.09 -2.80
CA GLY A 105 -10.03 7.88 -3.57
C GLY A 105 -10.21 8.35 -5.02
N ARG A 106 -9.24 8.08 -5.90
CA ARG A 106 -9.42 8.37 -7.34
C ARG A 106 -10.48 7.43 -7.92
N PRO A 107 -11.36 7.90 -8.81
CA PRO A 107 -12.34 7.03 -9.45
C PRO A 107 -11.62 5.98 -10.28
N VAL A 108 -12.21 4.79 -10.38
CA VAL A 108 -11.76 3.76 -11.31
C VAL A 108 -12.40 4.07 -12.65
N VAL A 109 -11.60 4.55 -13.60
CA VAL A 109 -12.11 4.99 -14.91
C VAL A 109 -12.51 3.77 -15.73
N LEU A 110 -13.69 3.79 -16.34
CA LEU A 110 -14.14 2.71 -17.21
C LEU A 110 -13.78 3.08 -18.66
N SER A 111 -13.03 2.19 -19.32
CA SER A 111 -12.72 2.31 -20.76
C SER A 111 -13.83 1.64 -21.58
N ASP A 112 -13.97 2.01 -22.84
CA ASP A 112 -14.95 1.41 -23.78
C ASP A 112 -14.59 -0.04 -24.18
N SER A 113 -13.55 -0.63 -23.60
CA SER A 113 -13.24 -2.05 -23.83
C SER A 113 -14.06 -2.93 -22.88
N ASP A 114 -15.00 -3.70 -23.46
CA ASP A 114 -15.96 -4.52 -22.71
C ASP A 114 -15.30 -5.48 -21.69
N GLY A 115 -14.10 -5.99 -22.00
CA GLY A 115 -13.35 -6.89 -21.13
C GLY A 115 -12.76 -6.23 -19.88
N GLU A 116 -12.17 -5.04 -20.01
CA GLU A 116 -11.58 -4.32 -18.86
C GLU A 116 -12.68 -3.77 -17.95
N ARG A 117 -13.75 -3.23 -18.57
CA ARG A 117 -14.94 -2.74 -17.87
C ARG A 117 -15.53 -3.82 -16.98
N SER A 118 -15.83 -4.99 -17.55
CA SER A 118 -16.43 -6.12 -16.82
C SER A 118 -15.55 -6.59 -15.66
N SER A 119 -14.23 -6.64 -15.89
CA SER A 119 -13.26 -7.01 -14.85
C SER A 119 -13.26 -6.03 -13.67
N LYS A 120 -13.33 -4.72 -13.92
CA LYS A 120 -13.39 -3.67 -12.88
C LYS A 120 -14.62 -3.81 -11.98
N PHE A 121 -15.79 -4.08 -12.57
CA PHE A 121 -17.02 -4.36 -11.81
C PHE A 121 -16.90 -5.66 -11.00
N ALA A 122 -16.40 -6.74 -11.59
CA ALA A 122 -16.27 -8.03 -10.92
C ALA A 122 -15.36 -7.93 -9.68
N VAL A 123 -14.21 -7.26 -9.81
CA VAL A 123 -13.30 -7.01 -8.69
C VAL A 123 -13.99 -6.20 -7.60
N CYS A 124 -14.66 -5.10 -7.96
CA CYS A 124 -15.38 -4.26 -7.01
C CYS A 124 -16.43 -5.05 -6.22
N ARG A 125 -17.27 -5.83 -6.93
CA ARG A 125 -18.33 -6.64 -6.31
C ARG A 125 -17.77 -7.73 -5.38
N ALA A 126 -16.70 -8.41 -5.78
CA ALA A 126 -16.10 -9.47 -4.95
C ALA A 126 -15.64 -8.96 -3.58
N PHE A 127 -15.05 -7.77 -3.51
CA PHE A 127 -14.66 -7.18 -2.23
C PHE A 127 -15.84 -6.64 -1.42
N ILE A 128 -16.89 -6.12 -2.08
CA ILE A 128 -18.13 -5.72 -1.39
C ILE A 128 -18.78 -6.95 -0.72
N GLU A 129 -18.90 -8.05 -1.46
CA GLU A 129 -19.46 -9.32 -0.94
C GLU A 129 -18.66 -9.84 0.24
N LEU A 130 -17.33 -9.74 0.18
CA LEU A 130 -16.44 -10.09 1.28
C LEU A 130 -16.66 -9.21 2.52
N GLU A 131 -16.75 -7.89 2.36
CA GLU A 131 -16.93 -6.96 3.50
C GLU A 131 -18.30 -7.10 4.18
N GLN A 132 -19.31 -7.60 3.49
CA GLN A 132 -20.62 -7.93 4.07
C GLN A 132 -20.58 -9.12 5.03
N GLN A 133 -19.52 -9.94 4.99
CA GLN A 133 -19.34 -11.05 5.92
C GLN A 133 -18.98 -10.56 7.32
N ALA A 134 -19.33 -11.36 8.33
CA ALA A 134 -19.01 -11.07 9.72
C ALA A 134 -17.49 -10.96 9.93
N ALA A 135 -17.05 -9.94 10.67
CA ALA A 135 -15.64 -9.76 10.98
C ALA A 135 -15.09 -10.93 11.82
N GLY A 136 -13.95 -11.47 11.41
CA GLY A 136 -13.31 -12.60 12.08
C GLY A 136 -12.19 -13.20 11.24
N GLU A 137 -11.60 -14.28 11.74
CA GLU A 137 -10.48 -14.97 11.08
C GLU A 137 -10.89 -15.58 9.73
N GLU A 138 -12.13 -16.06 9.61
CA GLU A 138 -12.65 -16.60 8.34
C GLU A 138 -12.70 -15.54 7.25
N ARG A 139 -13.20 -14.34 7.57
CA ARG A 139 -13.23 -13.22 6.64
C ARG A 139 -11.82 -12.75 6.27
N LEU A 140 -10.91 -12.74 7.25
CA LEU A 140 -9.50 -12.40 7.00
C LEU A 140 -8.85 -13.41 6.06
N LYS A 141 -9.11 -14.70 6.22
CA LYS A 141 -8.65 -15.73 5.29
C LYS A 141 -9.25 -15.55 3.90
N ALA A 142 -10.56 -15.30 3.80
CA ALA A 142 -11.23 -15.05 2.53
C ALA A 142 -10.69 -13.79 1.83
N PHE A 143 -10.33 -12.75 2.58
CA PHE A 143 -9.63 -11.57 2.07
C PHE A 143 -8.28 -11.93 1.45
N GLU A 144 -7.46 -12.71 2.16
CA GLU A 144 -6.17 -13.17 1.65
C GLU A 144 -6.32 -14.06 0.40
N ASP A 145 -7.33 -14.94 0.39
CA ASP A 145 -7.65 -15.81 -0.74
C ASP A 145 -8.06 -14.97 -1.96
N LEU A 146 -8.86 -13.93 -1.76
CA LEU A 146 -9.29 -13.01 -2.82
C LEU A 146 -8.12 -12.19 -3.38
N LEU A 147 -7.24 -11.68 -2.52
CA LEU A 147 -6.01 -11.01 -2.94
C LEU A 147 -5.12 -11.94 -3.76
N ALA A 148 -4.92 -13.17 -3.28
CA ALA A 148 -4.11 -14.17 -3.97
C ALA A 148 -4.67 -14.51 -5.36
N TYR A 149 -5.99 -14.72 -5.44
CA TYR A 149 -6.68 -14.97 -6.70
C TYR A 149 -6.48 -13.81 -7.68
N HIS A 150 -6.77 -12.57 -7.28
CA HIS A 150 -6.62 -11.41 -8.16
C HIS A 150 -5.17 -11.15 -8.58
N LEU A 151 -4.19 -11.35 -7.69
CA LEU A 151 -2.76 -11.27 -8.07
C LEU A 151 -2.40 -12.31 -9.14
N SER A 152 -2.97 -13.51 -9.09
CA SER A 152 -2.71 -14.55 -10.10
C SER A 152 -3.26 -14.20 -11.48
N LEU A 153 -4.31 -13.39 -11.57
CA LEU A 153 -4.90 -12.95 -12.83
C LEU A 153 -4.06 -11.87 -13.54
N GLY A 154 -3.29 -11.07 -12.80
CA GLY A 154 -2.61 -9.89 -13.34
C GLY A 154 -3.59 -8.79 -13.78
N GLY A 155 -3.14 -7.91 -14.68
CA GLY A 155 -3.96 -6.82 -15.22
C GLY A 155 -4.52 -5.88 -14.14
N TYR A 156 -5.75 -5.38 -14.35
CA TYR A 156 -6.45 -4.56 -13.35
C TYR A 156 -6.69 -5.29 -12.01
N PRO A 157 -7.19 -6.55 -11.99
CA PRO A 157 -7.35 -7.30 -10.74
C PRO A 157 -6.07 -7.38 -9.91
N GLY A 158 -4.94 -7.72 -10.55
CA GLY A 158 -3.65 -7.81 -9.88
C GLY A 158 -3.18 -6.47 -9.31
N ARG A 159 -3.34 -5.38 -10.07
CA ARG A 159 -3.04 -4.02 -9.59
C ARG A 159 -3.88 -3.64 -8.38
N ASN A 160 -5.19 -3.89 -8.43
CA ASN A 160 -6.11 -3.61 -7.34
C ASN A 160 -5.70 -4.39 -6.07
N ALA A 161 -5.40 -5.69 -6.20
CA ALA A 161 -4.98 -6.52 -5.08
C ALA A 161 -3.61 -6.09 -4.50
N ALA A 162 -2.65 -5.69 -5.34
CA ALA A 162 -1.35 -5.21 -4.87
C ALA A 162 -1.49 -3.92 -4.05
N VAL A 163 -2.29 -2.97 -4.53
CA VAL A 163 -2.57 -1.72 -3.80
C VAL A 163 -3.33 -2.00 -2.51
N GLU A 164 -4.34 -2.87 -2.55
CA GLU A 164 -5.12 -3.22 -1.36
C GLU A 164 -4.25 -3.89 -0.29
N LEU A 165 -3.36 -4.81 -0.69
CA LEU A 165 -2.39 -5.44 0.22
C LEU A 165 -1.47 -4.38 0.86
N MET A 166 -0.95 -3.44 0.07
CA MET A 166 -0.09 -2.36 0.56
C MET A 166 -0.81 -1.49 1.61
N LEU A 167 -2.06 -1.10 1.34
CA LEU A 167 -2.86 -0.30 2.26
C LEU A 167 -3.25 -1.08 3.52
N TRP A 168 -3.59 -2.36 3.37
CA TRP A 168 -3.93 -3.25 4.47
C TRP A 168 -2.76 -3.38 5.45
N VAL A 169 -1.54 -3.63 4.95
CA VAL A 169 -0.33 -3.71 5.78
C VAL A 169 -0.11 -2.43 6.59
N ALA A 170 -0.28 -1.26 5.97
CA ALA A 170 -0.10 0.03 6.64
C ALA A 170 -1.14 0.30 7.74
N ARG A 171 -2.37 -0.20 7.59
CA ARG A 171 -3.49 0.10 8.51
C ARG A 171 -3.77 -1.00 9.52
N LYS A 172 -3.32 -2.23 9.27
CA LYS A 172 -3.55 -3.41 10.11
C LYS A 172 -2.23 -4.05 10.58
N PRO A 173 -1.33 -3.29 11.21
CA PRO A 173 -0.02 -3.80 11.65
C PRO A 173 -0.14 -4.96 12.65
N GLY A 174 -1.26 -5.04 13.39
CA GLY A 174 -1.56 -6.12 14.33
C GLY A 174 -1.81 -7.48 13.68
N HIS A 175 -2.22 -7.51 12.41
CA HIS A 175 -2.56 -8.72 11.68
C HIS A 175 -1.39 -9.27 10.84
N VAL A 176 -0.28 -8.54 10.75
CA VAL A 176 0.94 -8.99 10.06
C VAL A 176 1.57 -10.14 10.84
N THR A 177 1.65 -11.31 10.21
CA THR A 177 2.31 -12.51 10.75
C THR A 177 3.30 -13.07 9.76
N ARG A 178 4.21 -13.95 10.22
CA ARG A 178 5.18 -14.61 9.35
C ARG A 178 4.49 -15.50 8.31
N GLU A 179 3.46 -16.23 8.71
CA GLU A 179 2.67 -17.09 7.81
C GLU A 179 2.08 -16.31 6.63
N ARG A 180 1.44 -15.17 6.91
CA ARG A 180 0.90 -14.29 5.86
C ARG A 180 1.98 -13.73 4.95
N PHE A 181 3.11 -13.33 5.53
CA PHE A 181 4.23 -12.83 4.76
C PHE A 181 4.77 -13.90 3.80
N ASP A 182 5.02 -15.12 4.30
CA ASP A 182 5.55 -16.21 3.48
C ASP A 182 4.56 -16.61 2.38
N ARG A 183 3.24 -16.57 2.68
CA ARG A 183 2.17 -16.77 1.71
C ARG A 183 2.22 -15.75 0.56
N PHE A 184 2.23 -14.46 0.87
CA PHE A 184 2.29 -13.41 -0.18
C PHE A 184 3.62 -13.41 -0.93
N LYS A 185 4.74 -13.73 -0.26
CA LYS A 185 6.05 -13.90 -0.89
C LYS A 185 6.03 -15.06 -1.91
N ALA A 186 5.44 -16.20 -1.55
CA ALA A 186 5.29 -17.33 -2.45
C ALA A 186 4.38 -17.01 -3.64
N LEU A 187 3.28 -16.30 -3.41
CA LEU A 187 2.38 -15.85 -4.47
C LEU A 187 3.07 -14.91 -5.46
N LEU A 188 3.85 -13.93 -4.97
CA LEU A 188 4.63 -13.04 -5.82
C LEU A 188 5.60 -13.80 -6.74
N ALA A 189 6.27 -14.83 -6.20
CA ALA A 189 7.16 -15.68 -6.98
C ALA A 189 6.41 -16.50 -8.05
N ALA A 190 5.25 -17.08 -7.68
CA ALA A 190 4.43 -17.88 -8.59
C ALA A 190 3.77 -17.05 -9.70
N SER A 191 3.33 -15.82 -9.40
CA SER A 191 2.66 -14.92 -10.34
C SER A 191 3.63 -14.08 -11.17
N SER A 192 4.94 -14.37 -11.13
CA SER A 192 5.98 -13.53 -11.74
C SER A 192 5.73 -13.21 -13.22
N GLN A 193 5.17 -14.13 -14.01
CA GLN A 193 4.86 -13.89 -15.42
C GLN A 193 3.54 -13.13 -15.66
N ALA A 194 2.59 -13.19 -14.73
CA ALA A 194 1.27 -12.56 -14.87
C ALA A 194 1.27 -11.08 -14.45
N LEU A 195 2.16 -10.69 -13.54
CA LEU A 195 2.24 -9.34 -13.01
C LEU A 195 3.13 -8.44 -13.88
N ASP A 196 2.61 -7.26 -14.23
CA ASP A 196 3.45 -6.20 -14.78
C ASP A 196 4.46 -5.68 -13.75
N ASN A 197 5.46 -4.94 -14.22
CA ASN A 197 6.57 -4.47 -13.38
C ASN A 197 6.09 -3.57 -12.23
N ARG A 198 5.09 -2.71 -12.47
CA ARG A 198 4.58 -1.79 -11.44
C ARG A 198 3.83 -2.55 -10.35
N THR A 199 2.96 -3.48 -10.73
CA THR A 199 2.22 -4.33 -9.79
C THR A 199 3.17 -5.16 -8.94
N ARG A 200 4.23 -5.70 -9.56
CA ARG A 200 5.27 -6.43 -8.84
C ARG A 200 5.97 -5.56 -7.81
N GLN A 201 6.29 -4.31 -8.17
CA GLN A 201 6.87 -3.34 -7.24
C GLN A 201 5.92 -3.02 -6.08
N ASP A 202 4.63 -2.81 -6.35
CA ASP A 202 3.63 -2.54 -5.32
C ASP A 202 3.52 -3.71 -4.31
N VAL A 203 3.54 -4.97 -4.78
CA VAL A 203 3.57 -6.15 -3.89
C VAL A 203 4.89 -6.22 -3.10
N GLN A 204 6.03 -5.94 -3.74
CA GLN A 204 7.33 -5.89 -3.04
C GLN A 204 7.35 -4.82 -1.95
N LEU A 205 6.76 -3.66 -2.20
CA LEU A 205 6.59 -2.59 -1.21
C LEU A 205 5.71 -3.03 -0.04
N ALA A 206 4.62 -3.75 -0.32
CA ALA A 206 3.78 -4.32 0.74
C ALA A 206 4.55 -5.33 1.61
N LEU A 207 5.31 -6.24 1.00
CA LEU A 207 6.16 -7.22 1.71
C LEU A 207 7.24 -6.52 2.55
N GLN A 208 7.89 -5.48 2.01
CA GLN A 208 8.82 -4.65 2.76
C GLN A 208 8.13 -3.99 3.96
N GLY A 209 6.91 -3.46 3.77
CA GLY A 209 6.11 -2.87 4.84
C GLY A 209 5.78 -3.86 5.95
N MET A 210 5.51 -5.14 5.62
CA MET A 210 5.29 -6.19 6.63
C MET A 210 6.53 -6.43 7.49
N VAL A 211 7.72 -6.48 6.85
CA VAL A 211 9.01 -6.63 7.54
C VAL A 211 9.26 -5.46 8.47
N GLU A 212 9.11 -4.23 7.97
CA GLU A 212 9.35 -3.00 8.72
C GLU A 212 8.40 -2.87 9.92
N THR A 213 7.13 -3.15 9.70
CA THR A 213 6.06 -2.93 10.68
C THR A 213 6.15 -3.91 11.85
N ARG A 214 6.43 -5.18 11.58
CA ARG A 214 6.30 -6.24 12.59
C ARG A 214 7.42 -7.28 12.58
N LEU A 215 7.72 -7.88 11.43
CA LEU A 215 8.51 -9.11 11.41
C LEU A 215 9.94 -8.91 11.91
N LYS A 216 10.62 -7.82 11.50
CA LYS A 216 11.99 -7.55 11.99
C LYS A 216 12.02 -7.36 13.51
N ASN A 217 11.01 -6.69 14.07
CA ASN A 217 10.92 -6.41 15.50
C ASN A 217 10.66 -7.69 16.30
N ASP A 218 9.85 -8.60 15.75
CA ASP A 218 9.62 -9.91 16.37
C ASP A 218 10.92 -10.75 16.36
N CYS A 219 11.66 -10.78 15.25
CA CYS A 219 12.95 -11.46 15.22
C CYS A 219 13.99 -10.82 16.15
N PHE A 220 14.10 -9.48 16.23
CA PHE A 220 14.99 -8.84 17.21
C PHE A 220 14.61 -9.16 18.66
N ARG A 221 13.31 -9.23 18.95
CA ARG A 221 12.82 -9.59 20.29
C ARG A 221 13.18 -11.03 20.63
N GLU A 222 13.01 -11.95 19.68
CA GLU A 222 13.31 -13.36 19.85
C GLU A 222 14.82 -13.64 19.92
N ALA A 223 15.63 -12.95 19.10
CA ALA A 223 17.09 -13.01 19.20
C ALA A 223 17.58 -12.54 20.58
N ARG A 224 16.95 -11.51 21.16
CA ARG A 224 17.32 -10.98 22.49
C ARG A 224 16.81 -11.81 23.66
N ARG A 225 15.56 -12.29 23.59
CA ARG A 225 14.82 -12.89 24.73
C ARG A 225 14.60 -14.40 24.61
N GLY A 226 14.96 -15.01 23.49
CA GLY A 226 14.82 -16.45 23.27
C GLY A 226 15.53 -17.22 24.36
N LYS A 227 14.80 -18.09 25.06
CA LYS A 227 15.35 -18.89 26.17
C LYS A 227 16.26 -19.99 25.62
N ALA A 228 15.86 -20.64 24.52
CA ALA A 228 16.66 -21.64 23.86
C ALA A 228 17.62 -21.02 22.83
N LYS A 229 18.83 -21.58 22.76
CA LYS A 229 19.84 -21.20 21.76
C LYS A 229 19.32 -21.36 20.33
N ALA A 230 18.55 -22.42 20.06
CA ALA A 230 17.99 -22.69 18.74
C ALA A 230 17.05 -21.56 18.27
N ASP A 231 16.21 -21.04 19.16
CA ASP A 231 15.28 -19.94 18.85
C ASP A 231 16.04 -18.65 18.50
N ARG A 232 17.10 -18.34 19.27
CA ARG A 232 17.94 -17.17 19.01
C ARG A 232 18.67 -17.28 17.66
N VAL A 233 19.26 -18.44 17.36
CA VAL A 233 19.93 -18.68 16.08
C VAL A 233 18.93 -18.56 14.92
N LYS A 234 17.76 -19.18 15.04
CA LYS A 234 16.68 -19.09 14.04
C LYS A 234 16.26 -17.63 13.79
N ALA A 235 16.08 -16.84 14.85
CA ALA A 235 15.71 -15.44 14.74
C ALA A 235 16.81 -14.60 14.05
N VAL A 236 18.08 -14.86 14.34
CA VAL A 236 19.22 -14.19 13.66
C VAL A 236 19.29 -14.58 12.19
N THR A 237 19.11 -15.86 11.85
CA THR A 237 19.05 -16.30 10.45
C THR A 237 17.91 -15.61 9.69
N GLN A 238 16.73 -15.51 10.30
CA GLN A 238 15.59 -14.81 9.70
C GLN A 238 15.85 -13.30 9.54
N LEU A 239 16.53 -12.65 10.49
CA LEU A 239 16.95 -11.26 10.33
C LEU A 239 17.90 -11.09 9.14
N ALA A 240 18.88 -12.00 8.99
CA ALA A 240 19.81 -11.95 7.86
C ALA A 240 19.08 -12.11 6.51
N GLU A 241 18.10 -13.01 6.42
CA GLU A 241 17.23 -13.14 5.24
C GLU A 241 16.47 -11.86 4.93
N PHE A 242 15.87 -11.23 5.95
CA PHE A 242 15.12 -9.99 5.76
C PHE A 242 16.02 -8.82 5.32
N VAL A 243 17.22 -8.70 5.88
CA VAL A 243 18.17 -7.66 5.45
C VAL A 243 18.60 -7.87 4.01
N LYS A 244 18.81 -9.12 3.61
CA LYS A 244 19.16 -9.45 2.22
C LYS A 244 18.03 -9.15 1.24
N ASP A 245 16.81 -9.61 1.56
CA ASP A 245 15.68 -9.56 0.62
C ASP A 245 14.94 -8.21 0.65
N TYR A 246 14.92 -7.54 1.81
CA TYR A 246 14.20 -6.27 2.05
C TYR A 246 15.08 -5.27 2.82
N PRO A 247 16.28 -4.92 2.30
CA PRO A 247 17.22 -4.05 3.00
C PRO A 247 16.60 -2.69 3.32
N ARG A 248 15.67 -2.22 2.47
CA ARG A 248 14.87 -0.99 2.63
C ARG A 248 13.94 -0.95 3.83
N ALA A 249 13.65 -2.08 4.47
CA ALA A 249 12.87 -2.13 5.71
C ALA A 249 13.67 -1.73 6.97
N PHE A 250 15.00 -1.59 6.88
CA PHE A 250 15.89 -1.36 8.03
C PHE A 250 16.39 0.09 8.12
N VAL A 251 16.62 0.54 9.35
CA VAL A 251 17.12 1.88 9.72
C VAL A 251 18.38 1.80 10.57
N GLU A 252 19.06 2.93 10.77
CA GLU A 252 20.30 3.01 11.55
C GLU A 252 20.17 2.46 12.99
N ALA A 253 18.98 2.63 13.60
CA ALA A 253 18.71 2.06 14.92
C ALA A 253 18.75 0.52 14.93
N ASP A 254 18.36 -0.13 13.83
CA ASP A 254 18.40 -1.58 13.69
C ASP A 254 19.85 -2.07 13.59
N ALA A 255 20.73 -1.34 12.87
CA ALA A 255 22.16 -1.67 12.81
C ALA A 255 22.84 -1.56 14.18
N LYS A 256 22.52 -0.50 14.94
CA LYS A 256 23.02 -0.33 16.32
C LYS A 256 22.52 -1.43 17.25
N LEU A 257 21.27 -1.88 17.06
CA LEU A 257 20.71 -2.97 17.84
C LEU A 257 21.42 -4.30 17.51
N ALA A 258 21.67 -4.59 16.24
CA ALA A 258 22.41 -5.77 15.82
C ALA A 258 23.84 -5.79 16.41
N ASP A 259 24.57 -4.68 16.37
CA ASP A 259 25.89 -4.55 17.02
C ASP A 259 25.84 -4.79 18.54
N ALA A 260 24.83 -4.25 19.22
CA ALA A 260 24.65 -4.44 20.65
C ALA A 260 24.41 -5.93 20.97
N LEU A 261 23.53 -6.58 20.21
CA LEU A 261 23.27 -8.00 20.35
C LEU A 261 24.50 -8.85 20.03
N ALA A 262 25.32 -8.47 19.05
CA ALA A 262 26.58 -9.15 18.73
C ALA A 262 27.56 -9.14 19.90
N LYS A 263 27.68 -8.00 20.61
CA LYS A 263 28.53 -7.87 21.80
C LYS A 263 28.01 -8.68 22.99
N GLU A 264 26.69 -8.78 23.12
CA GLU A 264 26.02 -9.54 24.18
C GLU A 264 25.91 -11.05 23.83
N CYS A 265 26.23 -11.45 22.60
CA CYS A 265 26.04 -12.81 22.10
C CYS A 265 27.01 -13.80 22.76
N GLN A 266 26.47 -14.64 23.62
CA GLN A 266 27.20 -15.73 24.29
C GLN A 266 27.12 -17.07 23.51
N ASP A 267 26.34 -17.12 22.44
CA ASP A 267 25.96 -18.38 21.75
C ASP A 267 26.99 -18.93 20.75
N GLY A 268 28.16 -18.29 20.64
CA GLY A 268 29.29 -18.69 19.79
C GLY A 268 29.59 -17.72 18.66
N ALA A 269 30.72 -17.95 17.98
CA ALA A 269 31.25 -17.05 16.96
C ALA A 269 30.28 -16.84 15.78
N THR A 270 29.57 -17.87 15.33
CA THR A 270 28.71 -17.81 14.13
C THR A 270 27.53 -16.84 14.28
N ALA A 271 26.82 -16.86 15.40
CA ALA A 271 25.67 -15.96 15.62
C ALA A 271 26.12 -14.51 15.82
N ARG A 272 27.28 -14.32 16.46
CA ARG A 272 27.92 -13.01 16.58
C ARG A 272 28.31 -12.45 15.21
N THR A 273 29.01 -13.24 14.40
CA THR A 273 29.40 -12.83 13.03
C THR A 273 28.18 -12.49 12.19
N ALA A 274 27.11 -13.29 12.25
CA ALA A 274 25.88 -12.99 11.51
C ALA A 274 25.24 -11.65 11.93
N LEU A 275 25.27 -11.30 13.22
CA LEU A 275 24.77 -10.01 13.71
C LEU A 275 25.67 -8.84 13.28
N GLU A 276 26.99 -9.02 13.30
CA GLU A 276 27.96 -8.03 12.78
C GLU A 276 27.76 -7.82 11.28
N ASP A 277 27.54 -8.89 10.51
CA ASP A 277 27.25 -8.84 9.07
C ASP A 277 25.92 -8.13 8.79
N ILE A 278 24.87 -8.43 9.56
CA ILE A 278 23.58 -7.72 9.51
C ILE A 278 23.79 -6.21 9.71
N ALA A 279 24.53 -5.80 10.74
CA ALA A 279 24.76 -4.39 11.01
C ALA A 279 25.55 -3.70 9.88
N SER A 280 26.54 -4.39 9.32
CA SER A 280 27.33 -3.92 8.19
C SER A 280 26.47 -3.72 6.93
N GLU A 281 25.62 -4.70 6.60
CA GLU A 281 24.80 -4.65 5.39
C GLU A 281 23.72 -3.56 5.47
N ILE A 282 23.10 -3.38 6.65
CA ILE A 282 22.17 -2.27 6.88
C ILE A 282 22.88 -0.93 6.65
N ARG A 283 24.09 -0.75 7.19
CA ARG A 283 24.87 0.51 7.01
C ARG A 283 25.26 0.74 5.56
N ARG A 284 25.66 -0.32 4.85
CA ARG A 284 26.03 -0.24 3.44
C ARG A 284 24.85 0.26 2.62
N GLU A 285 23.67 -0.31 2.83
CA GLU A 285 22.45 0.12 2.17
C GLU A 285 22.08 1.56 2.56
N LEU A 286 22.16 1.94 3.84
CA LEU A 286 21.87 3.32 4.26
C LEU A 286 22.79 4.34 3.57
N ARG A 287 24.07 4.03 3.40
CA ARG A 287 25.01 4.86 2.63
C ARG A 287 24.62 4.93 1.16
N ALA A 288 24.24 3.80 0.54
CA ALA A 288 23.80 3.77 -0.84
C ALA A 288 22.56 4.67 -1.06
N ARG A 289 21.59 4.64 -0.14
CA ARG A 289 20.41 5.52 -0.19
C ARG A 289 20.76 6.98 -0.01
N GLN A 290 21.69 7.32 0.87
CA GLN A 290 22.16 8.70 1.05
C GLN A 290 22.76 9.24 -0.25
N ILE A 291 23.59 8.44 -0.92
CA ILE A 291 24.18 8.80 -2.22
C ILE A 291 23.09 9.00 -3.29
N GLU A 292 22.10 8.10 -3.36
CA GLU A 292 20.95 8.23 -4.29
C GLU A 292 20.15 9.51 -4.02
N GLU A 293 19.90 9.85 -2.76
CA GLU A 293 19.14 11.04 -2.39
C GLU A 293 19.93 12.32 -2.67
N GLU A 294 21.23 12.35 -2.42
CA GLU A 294 22.12 13.47 -2.77
C GLU A 294 22.18 13.68 -4.28
N ALA A 295 22.30 12.60 -5.06
CA ALA A 295 22.27 12.66 -6.52
C ALA A 295 20.93 13.23 -7.04
N ARG A 296 19.80 12.76 -6.51
CA ARG A 296 18.47 13.25 -6.89
C ARG A 296 18.31 14.74 -6.56
N ARG A 297 18.79 15.18 -5.39
CA ARG A 297 18.76 16.61 -5.01
C ARG A 297 19.60 17.45 -5.95
N ALA A 298 20.78 16.98 -6.33
CA ALA A 298 21.64 17.68 -7.29
C ALA A 298 20.98 17.82 -8.67
N GLU A 299 20.34 16.75 -9.18
CA GLU A 299 19.58 16.79 -10.44
C GLU A 299 18.38 17.75 -10.36
N GLU A 300 17.66 17.76 -9.24
CA GLU A 300 16.52 18.66 -9.03
C GLU A 300 16.97 20.12 -8.96
N GLU A 301 18.08 20.40 -8.28
CA GLU A 301 18.70 21.74 -8.25
C GLU A 301 19.17 22.20 -9.63
N GLU A 302 19.74 21.31 -10.44
CA GLU A 302 20.16 21.61 -11.80
C GLU A 302 18.94 21.92 -12.69
N ARG A 303 17.87 21.12 -12.59
CA ARG A 303 16.60 21.38 -13.29
C ARG A 303 15.98 22.71 -12.91
N VAL A 304 16.01 23.08 -11.62
CA VAL A 304 15.50 24.37 -11.14
C VAL A 304 16.34 25.53 -11.65
N ARG A 305 17.68 25.39 -11.69
CA ARG A 305 18.58 26.41 -12.27
C ARG A 305 18.32 26.62 -13.75
N HIS A 306 18.17 25.56 -14.54
CA HIS A 306 17.83 25.68 -15.96
C HIS A 306 16.45 26.32 -16.19
N ALA A 307 15.44 25.99 -15.38
CA ALA A 307 14.11 26.59 -15.47
C ALA A 307 14.07 28.08 -15.07
N GLN A 308 15.07 28.58 -14.34
CA GLN A 308 15.19 29.99 -13.95
C GLN A 308 16.08 30.82 -14.89
N GLY A 309 16.91 30.17 -15.71
CA GLY A 309 17.80 30.83 -16.69
C GLY A 309 17.16 31.20 -18.03
N ASP A 310 15.98 30.66 -18.34
CA ASP A 310 15.21 30.94 -19.58
C ASP A 310 14.16 32.07 -19.42
N LYS A 311 14.41 33.05 -18.53
CA LYS A 311 13.56 34.24 -18.35
C LYS A 311 14.29 35.55 -18.61
#